data_AF-A0A3S1KXJ5-F1
#
_entry.id   AF-A0A3S1KXJ5-F1
#
_cell.length_a   1.000
_cell.length_b   1.000
_cell.length_c   1.000
_cell.angle_alpha   90.00
_cell.angle_beta   90.00
_cell.angle_gamma   90.00
#
_symmetry.space_group_name_H-M   'P 1'
#
loop_
_entity.id
_entity.type
_entity.pdbx_description
1 polymer ?
#
loop_
_entity_poly.entity_id
_entity_poly.type
_entity_poly.pdbx_seq_one_letter_code
_entity_poly.pdbx_strand_id
1 'polypeptide(L)'
;MSAPRLTTIGFDADDTLWQNEQFFRLTEKRFAAMLVDHGEAEHISARLLEAERRNLAVYGFGIKGFTLSMIETAIEVTQGRV
;
A
#
# COMPACT_ATOMS: atom_id res chain seq x y z
N MET A 1 37.89 11.61 26.90
CA MET A 1 36.95 10.50 27.20
C MET A 1 36.79 9.68 25.93
N SER A 2 36.88 8.35 25.99
CA SER A 2 36.69 7.48 24.81
C SER A 2 35.20 7.48 24.44
N ALA A 3 34.90 7.51 23.14
CA ALA A 3 33.53 7.43 22.66
C ALA A 3 32.89 6.09 23.10
N PRO A 4 31.61 6.07 23.50
CA PRO A 4 30.94 4.83 23.91
C PRO A 4 30.97 3.79 22.78
N ARG A 5 31.26 2.53 23.12
CA ARG A 5 31.29 1.41 22.16
C ARG A 5 29.88 1.14 21.65
N LEU A 6 29.72 1.10 20.32
CA LEU A 6 28.50 0.66 19.66
C LEU A 6 28.25 -0.84 19.97
N THR A 7 27.12 -1.17 20.56
CA THR A 7 26.77 -2.57 20.94
C THR A 7 25.59 -3.13 20.16
N THR A 8 24.88 -2.31 19.40
CA THR A 8 23.65 -2.70 18.72
C THR A 8 23.51 -1.93 17.40
N ILE A 9 23.09 -2.65 16.35
CA ILE A 9 22.75 -2.08 15.04
C ILE A 9 21.36 -2.60 14.67
N GLY A 10 20.43 -1.68 14.43
CA GLY A 10 19.11 -2.01 13.89
C GLY A 10 19.17 -1.99 12.38
N PHE A 11 18.63 -3.03 11.76
CA PHE A 11 18.39 -3.07 10.32
C PHE A 11 16.90 -2.96 10.09
N ASP A 12 16.52 -2.05 9.20
CA ASP A 12 15.19 -2.11 8.62
C ASP A 12 15.04 -3.40 7.79
N ALA A 13 13.82 -3.83 7.56
CA ALA A 13 13.52 -5.12 6.97
C ALA A 13 13.20 -5.01 5.49
N ASP A 14 12.07 -4.37 5.18
CA ASP A 14 11.52 -4.24 3.84
C ASP A 14 12.38 -3.31 2.98
N ASP A 15 12.74 -3.76 1.78
CA ASP A 15 13.65 -3.07 0.84
C ASP A 15 15.06 -2.75 1.39
N THR A 16 15.38 -3.25 2.59
CA THR A 16 16.73 -3.23 3.18
C THR A 16 17.34 -4.63 3.24
N LEU A 17 16.64 -5.60 3.83
CA LEU A 17 17.08 -7.00 3.92
C LEU A 17 16.49 -7.87 2.81
N TRP A 18 15.28 -7.55 2.34
CA TRP A 18 14.61 -8.27 1.24
C TRP A 18 13.74 -7.33 0.40
N GLN A 19 13.44 -7.72 -0.84
CA GLN A 19 12.57 -6.96 -1.73
C GLN A 19 11.12 -7.00 -1.24
N ASN A 20 10.47 -5.84 -1.19
CA ASN A 20 9.08 -5.72 -0.74
C ASN A 20 8.23 -4.83 -1.66
N GLU A 21 8.68 -3.61 -1.97
CA GLU A 21 7.92 -2.61 -2.74
C GLU A 21 7.48 -3.11 -4.13
N GLN A 22 8.28 -3.97 -4.77
CA GLN A 22 7.93 -4.55 -6.07
C GLN A 22 6.60 -5.34 -6.02
N PHE A 23 6.30 -6.00 -4.90
CA PHE A 23 5.06 -6.76 -4.74
C PHE A 23 3.85 -5.85 -4.56
N PHE A 24 4.00 -4.73 -3.84
CA PHE A 24 2.96 -3.70 -3.72
C PHE A 24 2.63 -3.10 -5.09
N ARG A 25 3.64 -2.66 -5.84
CA ARG A 25 3.45 -2.10 -7.20
C ARG A 25 2.82 -3.09 -8.17
N LEU A 26 3.25 -4.35 -8.14
CA LEU A 26 2.66 -5.39 -8.98
C LEU A 26 1.17 -5.61 -8.64
N THR A 27 0.83 -5.61 -7.36
CA THR A 27 -0.54 -5.81 -6.88
C THR A 27 -1.42 -4.63 -7.26
N GLU A 28 -0.96 -3.39 -7.06
CA GLU A 28 -1.67 -2.18 -7.47
C GLU A 28 -1.92 -2.14 -8.98
N LYS A 29 -0.92 -2.47 -9.80
CA LYS A 29 -1.09 -2.54 -11.25
C LYS A 29 -2.15 -3.57 -11.67
N ARG A 30 -2.17 -4.74 -11.01
CA ARG A 30 -3.20 -5.77 -11.26
C ARG A 30 -4.57 -5.30 -10.82
N PHE A 31 -4.66 -4.62 -9.68
CA PHE A 31 -5.89 -4.03 -9.19
C PHE A 31 -6.47 -3.00 -10.15
N ALA A 32 -5.66 -2.05 -10.62
CA ALA A 32 -6.08 -1.08 -11.61
C ALA A 32 -6.56 -1.77 -12.92
N ALA A 33 -5.86 -2.81 -13.37
CA ALA A 33 -6.27 -3.58 -14.54
C ALA A 33 -7.62 -4.31 -14.33
N MET A 34 -7.92 -4.78 -13.11
CA MET A 34 -9.22 -5.38 -12.79
C MET A 34 -10.38 -4.38 -12.85
N LEU A 35 -10.11 -3.08 -12.70
CA LEU A 35 -11.11 -2.01 -12.67
C LEU A 35 -11.09 -1.14 -13.94
N VAL A 36 -10.51 -1.64 -15.03
CA VAL A 36 -10.33 -0.88 -16.29
C VAL A 36 -11.66 -0.35 -16.87
N ASP A 37 -12.75 -1.09 -16.71
CA ASP A 37 -14.09 -0.66 -17.16
C ASP A 37 -14.70 0.46 -16.30
N HIS A 38 -14.05 0.81 -15.18
CA HIS A 38 -14.51 1.80 -14.22
C HIS A 38 -13.60 3.03 -14.11
N GLY A 39 -12.46 3.05 -14.81
CA GLY A 39 -11.60 4.23 -14.87
C GLY A 39 -10.19 3.93 -15.36
N GLU A 40 -9.49 4.99 -15.77
CA GLU A 40 -8.06 4.94 -16.13
C GLU A 40 -7.21 4.51 -14.93
N ALA A 41 -6.11 3.80 -15.18
CA ALA A 41 -5.27 3.23 -14.13
C ALA A 41 -4.77 4.29 -13.14
N GLU A 42 -4.36 5.46 -13.61
CA GLU A 42 -3.92 6.58 -12.78
C GLU A 42 -5.04 7.09 -11.86
N HIS A 43 -6.28 7.09 -12.34
CA HIS A 43 -7.43 7.47 -11.53
C HIS A 43 -7.69 6.44 -10.43
N ILE A 44 -7.66 5.14 -10.76
CA ILE A 44 -7.85 4.05 -9.79
C ILE A 44 -6.75 4.10 -8.71
N SER A 45 -5.49 4.24 -9.10
CA SER A 45 -4.36 4.39 -8.18
C SER A 45 -4.50 5.61 -7.27
N ALA A 46 -4.92 6.76 -7.81
CA ALA A 46 -5.17 7.95 -7.00
C ALA A 46 -6.30 7.75 -5.97
N ARG A 47 -7.38 7.05 -6.35
CA ARG A 47 -8.47 6.69 -5.43
C ARG A 47 -7.99 5.75 -4.33
N LEU A 48 -7.18 4.76 -4.67
CA LEU A 48 -6.58 3.83 -3.69
C LEU A 48 -5.71 4.57 -2.68
N LEU A 49 -4.82 5.45 -3.15
CA LEU A 49 -3.97 6.25 -2.28
C LEU A 49 -4.80 7.11 -1.30
N GLU A 50 -5.88 7.73 -1.76
CA GLU A 50 -6.75 8.51 -0.88
C GLU A 50 -7.48 7.64 0.17
N ALA A 51 -7.92 6.43 -0.21
CA ALA A 51 -8.50 5.48 0.74
C ALA A 51 -7.47 5.03 1.80
N GLU A 52 -6.24 4.69 1.37
CA GLU A 52 -5.15 4.32 2.29
C GLU A 52 -4.81 5.46 3.26
N ARG A 53 -4.70 6.70 2.76
CA ARG A 53 -4.41 7.88 3.60
C ARG A 53 -5.50 8.12 4.63
N ARG A 54 -6.77 7.98 4.24
CA ARG A 54 -7.92 8.08 5.16
C ARG A 54 -7.90 6.98 6.22
N ASN A 55 -7.52 5.77 5.84
CA ASN A 55 -7.56 4.59 6.69
C ASN A 55 -6.32 4.39 7.55
N LEU A 56 -5.24 5.11 7.28
CA LEU A 56 -3.95 4.97 7.98
C LEU A 56 -4.11 5.09 9.51
N ALA A 57 -4.97 6.00 9.98
CA ALA A 57 -5.21 6.20 11.40
C ALA A 57 -5.89 5.01 12.10
N VAL A 58 -6.59 4.15 11.35
CA VAL A 58 -7.33 3.00 11.88
C VAL A 58 -6.57 1.69 11.67
N TYR A 59 -6.01 1.47 10.48
CA TYR A 59 -5.36 0.20 10.12
C TYR A 59 -3.84 0.20 10.32
N GLY A 60 -3.21 1.38 10.39
CA GLY A 60 -1.76 1.49 10.35
C GLY A 60 -1.17 1.07 8.99
N PHE A 61 0.13 0.84 8.98
CA PHE A 61 0.86 0.39 7.78
C PHE A 61 0.77 -1.12 7.58
N GLY A 62 0.93 -1.55 6.33
CA GLY A 62 1.13 -2.95 5.95
C GLY A 62 0.00 -3.56 5.13
N ILE A 63 0.22 -4.81 4.71
CA ILE A 63 -0.57 -5.47 3.65
C ILE A 63 -2.07 -5.59 3.94
N LYS A 64 -2.46 -5.70 5.22
CA LYS A 64 -3.87 -5.81 5.61
C LYS A 64 -4.62 -4.49 5.40
N GLY A 65 -4.03 -3.37 5.80
CA GLY A 65 -4.60 -2.04 5.58
C GLY A 65 -4.69 -1.71 4.09
N PHE A 66 -3.65 -2.09 3.33
CA PHE A 66 -3.64 -1.99 1.87
C PHE A 66 -4.80 -2.77 1.24
N THR A 67 -4.95 -4.05 1.60
CA THR A 67 -6.01 -4.92 1.05
C THR A 67 -7.41 -4.40 1.36
N LEU A 68 -7.65 -3.94 2.61
CA LEU A 68 -8.96 -3.37 2.98
C LEU A 68 -9.25 -2.08 2.20
N SER A 69 -8.23 -1.24 1.99
CA SER A 69 -8.37 -0.01 1.21
C SER A 69 -8.63 -0.30 -0.28
N MET A 70 -8.07 -1.37 -0.83
CA MET A 70 -8.40 -1.85 -2.19
C MET A 70 -9.87 -2.28 -2.31
N ILE A 71 -10.39 -3.02 -1.31
CA ILE A 71 -11.81 -3.44 -1.29
C ILE A 71 -12.73 -2.23 -1.24
N GLU A 72 -12.44 -1.27 -0.35
CA GLU A 72 -13.21 -0.03 -0.23
C GLU A 72 -13.17 0.78 -1.54
N THR A 73 -11.98 0.93 -2.14
CA THR A 73 -11.79 1.63 -3.41
C THR A 73 -12.59 0.97 -4.53
N ALA A 74 -12.60 -0.37 -4.62
CA ALA A 74 -13.37 -1.09 -5.61
C ALA A 74 -14.87 -0.84 -5.45
N ILE A 75 -15.39 -0.86 -4.21
CA ILE A 75 -16.80 -0.57 -3.93
C ILE A 75 -17.14 0.88 -4.34
N GLU A 76 -16.30 1.86 -3.98
CA GLU A 76 -16.54 3.26 -4.30
C GLU A 76 -16.53 3.53 -5.82
N VAL A 77 -15.52 3.04 -6.52
CA VAL A 77 -15.33 3.27 -7.97
C VAL A 77 -16.40 2.58 -8.79
N THR A 78 -16.81 1.37 -8.40
CA THR A 78 -17.88 0.63 -9.09
C THR A 78 -19.29 1.10 -8.71
N GLN A 79 -19.40 2.01 -7.73
CA GLN A 79 -20.65 2.46 -7.11
C GLN A 79 -21.46 1.30 -6.51
N GLY A 80 -20.76 0.36 -5.86
CA GLY A 80 -21.34 -0.81 -5.21
C GLY A 80 -21.75 -1.95 -6.16
N ARG A 81 -21.38 -1.87 -7.44
CA ARG A 81 -21.60 -2.94 -8.43
C ARG A 81 -20.40 -3.89 -8.45
N VAL A 82 -20.21 -4.58 -7.32
CA VAL A 82 -19.17 -5.61 -7.08
C VAL A 82 -19.73 -7.01 -7.04
#